data_AF-H2BTS2-F1
#
_entry.id   AF-H2BTS2-F1
#
_cell.length_a   1.000
_cell.length_b   1.000
_cell.length_c   1.000
_cell.angle_alpha   90.00
_cell.angle_beta   90.00
_cell.angle_gamma   90.00
#
_symmetry.space_group_name_H-M   'P 1'
#
loop_
_entity.id
_entity.type
_entity.pdbx_description
1 polymer ?
#
loop_
_entity_poly.entity_id
_entity_poly.type
_entity_poly.pdbx_seq_one_letter_code
_entity_poly.pdbx_strand_id
1 'polypeptide(L)'
;MKENIEFIKKHFVTDISAGLVVFLIALPLCLGISLASGAPLFSGIIAGIIGGIVVGFSSNSSINVSGPAASVALIIFTAIQTLGSFEAVLVAVIFAGLLQIALGYLKAGTVAYFFPNAMIKGILASIGLILILKQIPHAFGVAGAFERVESFQNYDGTNTFTELLKIFKEISYGATIITIASLIIIIGWDRPALKRFTFFKFFPSALAAVVISIFLNEFFKFYLPDFALDSSQLVNLPVADSIGEFANFFQFPDFSVIGNVDVYTIALSIAFIASLESLLST
;
A
#
# COMPACT_ATOMS: atom_id res chain seq x y z
N MET A 1 0.23 -22.43 -27.98
CA MET A 1 1.29 -22.87 -27.02
C MET A 1 2.71 -22.56 -27.51
N LYS A 2 3.09 -22.88 -28.76
CA LYS A 2 4.44 -22.53 -29.29
C LYS A 2 4.68 -21.02 -29.43
N GLU A 3 3.69 -20.24 -29.88
CA GLU A 3 3.79 -18.77 -29.97
C GLU A 3 4.05 -18.09 -28.61
N ASN A 4 3.42 -18.57 -27.53
CA ASN A 4 3.68 -18.03 -26.18
C ASN A 4 5.12 -18.26 -25.72
N ILE A 5 5.73 -19.40 -26.10
CA ILE A 5 7.11 -19.70 -25.71
C ILE A 5 8.11 -18.81 -26.47
N GLU A 6 7.87 -18.54 -27.75
CA GLU A 6 8.68 -17.59 -28.51
C GLU A 6 8.50 -16.17 -28.01
N PHE A 7 7.28 -15.77 -27.66
CA PHE A 7 7.00 -14.47 -27.04
C PHE A 7 7.75 -14.30 -25.71
N ILE A 8 7.66 -15.28 -24.81
CA ILE A 8 8.38 -15.26 -23.52
C ILE A 8 9.88 -15.19 -23.75
N LYS A 9 10.45 -16.01 -24.65
CA LYS A 9 11.90 -15.97 -24.95
C LYS A 9 12.35 -14.63 -25.51
N LYS A 10 11.52 -13.99 -26.34
CA LYS A 10 11.82 -12.68 -26.93
C LYS A 10 11.85 -11.56 -25.90
N HIS A 11 10.97 -11.62 -24.90
CA HIS A 11 10.80 -10.58 -23.89
C HIS A 11 11.42 -10.91 -22.52
N PHE A 12 12.01 -12.09 -22.35
CA PHE A 12 12.52 -12.58 -21.05
C PHE A 12 13.41 -11.59 -20.31
N VAL A 13 14.40 -11.00 -21.00
CA VAL A 13 15.35 -10.06 -20.38
C VAL A 13 14.66 -8.74 -20.01
N THR A 14 13.77 -8.25 -20.87
CA THR A 14 13.02 -7.02 -20.61
C THR A 14 12.02 -7.20 -19.47
N ASP A 15 11.35 -8.36 -19.40
CA ASP A 15 10.34 -8.65 -18.40
C ASP A 15 10.96 -8.90 -17.02
N ILE A 16 12.12 -9.56 -16.96
CA ILE A 16 12.87 -9.70 -15.69
C ILE A 16 13.34 -8.34 -15.19
N SER A 17 13.90 -7.51 -16.06
CA SER A 17 14.36 -6.17 -15.67
C SER A 17 13.20 -5.30 -15.21
N ALA A 18 12.06 -5.34 -15.91
CA ALA A 18 10.87 -4.59 -15.54
C ALA A 18 10.26 -5.13 -14.23
N GLY A 19 10.16 -6.45 -14.09
CA GLY A 19 9.66 -7.10 -12.89
C GLY A 19 10.49 -6.77 -11.65
N LEU A 20 11.82 -6.71 -11.77
CA LEU A 20 12.71 -6.27 -10.68
C LEU A 20 12.44 -4.82 -10.27
N VAL A 21 12.28 -3.91 -11.25
CA VAL A 21 11.95 -2.50 -11.00
C VAL A 21 10.60 -2.37 -10.31
N VAL A 22 9.58 -3.08 -10.80
CA VAL A 22 8.23 -3.11 -10.20
C VAL A 22 8.28 -3.66 -8.78
N PHE A 23 9.02 -4.75 -8.53
CA PHE A 23 9.20 -5.33 -7.20
C PHE A 23 9.82 -4.32 -6.22
N LEU A 24 10.89 -3.63 -6.64
CA LEU A 24 11.57 -2.62 -5.83
C LEU A 24 10.67 -1.43 -5.48
N ILE A 25 9.73 -1.07 -6.36
CA ILE A 25 8.72 -0.02 -6.11
C ILE A 25 7.59 -0.55 -5.22
N ALA A 26 7.16 -1.80 -5.45
CA ALA A 26 6.03 -2.41 -4.77
C ALA A 26 6.32 -2.70 -3.30
N LEU A 27 7.57 -3.01 -2.92
CA LEU A 27 7.93 -3.34 -1.54
C LEU A 27 7.57 -2.21 -0.53
N PRO A 28 8.06 -0.96 -0.70
CA PRO A 28 7.65 0.15 0.17
C PRO A 28 6.15 0.42 0.13
N LEU A 29 5.54 0.27 -1.05
CA LEU A 29 4.10 0.51 -1.23
C LEU A 29 3.26 -0.51 -0.44
N CYS A 30 3.62 -1.79 -0.47
CA CYS A 30 2.93 -2.85 0.28
C CYS A 30 2.99 -2.59 1.79
N LEU A 31 4.15 -2.18 2.29
CA LEU A 31 4.33 -1.83 3.70
C LEU A 31 3.51 -0.60 4.09
N GLY A 32 3.56 0.45 3.27
CA GLY A 32 2.79 1.67 3.51
C GLY A 32 1.28 1.45 3.49
N ILE A 33 0.78 0.59 2.59
CA ILE A 33 -0.64 0.26 2.51
C ILE A 33 -1.07 -0.60 3.70
N SER A 34 -0.32 -1.63 4.07
CA SER A 34 -0.65 -2.43 5.28
C SER A 34 -0.68 -1.58 6.53
N LEU A 35 0.30 -0.68 6.68
CA LEU A 35 0.33 0.28 7.77
C LEU A 35 -0.92 1.17 7.78
N ALA A 36 -1.27 1.76 6.63
CA ALA A 36 -2.48 2.58 6.49
C ALA A 36 -3.79 1.79 6.71
N SER A 37 -3.74 0.47 6.58
CA SER A 37 -4.88 -0.43 6.81
C SER A 37 -5.00 -0.88 8.26
N GLY A 38 -4.05 -0.56 9.14
CA GLY A 38 -3.93 -1.14 10.49
C GLY A 38 -3.67 -2.66 10.49
N ALA A 39 -3.31 -3.22 9.33
CA ALA A 39 -3.05 -4.64 9.19
C ALA A 39 -1.58 -4.95 9.55
N PRO A 40 -1.26 -6.20 9.95
CA PRO A 40 0.13 -6.61 10.13
C PRO A 40 0.95 -6.29 8.88
N LEU A 41 2.12 -5.66 9.04
CA LEU A 41 2.96 -5.20 7.92
C LEU A 41 3.30 -6.33 6.93
N PHE A 42 3.54 -7.53 7.45
CA PHE A 42 3.87 -8.70 6.65
C PHE A 42 2.71 -9.15 5.75
N SER A 43 1.45 -8.87 6.12
CA SER A 43 0.28 -9.24 5.33
C SER A 43 0.24 -8.53 3.97
N GLY A 44 0.73 -7.28 3.88
CA GLY A 44 0.81 -6.54 2.62
C GLY A 44 1.86 -7.09 1.69
N ILE A 45 2.99 -7.52 2.23
CA ILE A 45 4.03 -8.23 1.46
C ILE A 45 3.46 -9.54 0.91
N ILE A 46 2.78 -10.33 1.76
CA ILE A 46 2.13 -11.58 1.32
C ILE A 46 1.11 -11.28 0.23
N ALA A 47 0.23 -10.30 0.41
CA ALA A 47 -0.78 -9.93 -0.57
C ALA A 47 -0.16 -9.48 -1.91
N GLY A 48 0.97 -8.76 -1.88
CA GLY A 48 1.72 -8.39 -3.08
C GLY A 48 2.33 -9.59 -3.80
N ILE A 49 2.95 -10.51 -3.05
CA ILE A 49 3.55 -11.73 -3.62
C ILE A 49 2.46 -12.63 -4.23
N ILE A 50 1.42 -12.95 -3.45
CA ILE A 50 0.35 -13.86 -3.87
C ILE A 50 -0.48 -13.23 -4.99
N GLY A 51 -0.79 -11.94 -4.90
CA GLY A 51 -1.48 -11.18 -5.94
C GLY A 51 -0.68 -11.22 -7.25
N GLY A 52 0.61 -10.89 -7.22
CA GLY A 52 1.48 -10.93 -8.39
C GLY A 52 1.58 -12.31 -9.05
N ILE A 53 1.68 -13.38 -8.26
CA ILE A 53 1.80 -14.75 -8.77
C ILE A 53 0.46 -15.28 -9.30
N VAL A 54 -0.59 -15.24 -8.47
CA VAL A 54 -1.88 -15.86 -8.78
C VAL A 54 -2.62 -15.08 -9.87
N VAL A 55 -2.68 -13.75 -9.74
CA VAL A 55 -3.33 -12.90 -10.75
C VAL A 55 -2.47 -12.83 -12.00
N GLY A 56 -1.14 -12.73 -11.88
CA GLY A 56 -0.25 -12.73 -13.04
C GLY A 56 -0.37 -14.01 -13.89
N PHE A 57 -0.58 -15.17 -13.26
CA PHE A 57 -0.80 -16.42 -13.98
C PHE A 57 -2.23 -16.56 -14.53
N SER A 58 -3.24 -16.06 -13.81
CA SER A 58 -4.66 -16.24 -14.16
C SER A 58 -5.21 -15.13 -15.05
N SER A 59 -4.53 -13.99 -15.16
CA SER A 59 -4.94 -12.83 -15.94
C SER A 59 -4.56 -12.99 -17.41
N ASN A 60 -5.43 -12.50 -18.29
CA ASN A 60 -5.13 -12.37 -19.73
C ASN A 60 -4.43 -11.03 -20.07
N SER A 61 -4.01 -10.24 -19.08
CA SER A 61 -3.31 -8.97 -19.30
C SER A 61 -1.79 -9.16 -19.29
N SER A 62 -1.11 -8.58 -20.28
CA SER A 62 0.35 -8.68 -20.46
C SER A 62 1.17 -7.73 -19.59
N ILE A 63 0.53 -6.75 -18.92
CA ILE A 63 1.21 -5.69 -18.16
C ILE A 63 0.61 -5.43 -16.78
N ASN A 64 -0.35 -6.25 -16.35
CA ASN A 64 -1.04 -6.01 -15.08
C ASN A 64 -0.19 -6.45 -13.88
N VAL A 65 -0.21 -5.65 -12.82
CA VAL A 65 0.46 -5.91 -11.54
C VAL A 65 -0.60 -5.86 -10.46
N SER A 66 -0.69 -6.90 -9.64
CA SER A 66 -1.67 -7.00 -8.56
C SER A 66 -0.99 -7.01 -7.19
N GLY A 67 -1.59 -6.34 -6.21
CA GLY A 67 -1.11 -6.24 -4.84
C GLY A 67 -2.08 -5.47 -3.96
N PRO A 68 -1.67 -5.07 -2.74
CA PRO A 68 -2.49 -4.26 -1.85
C PRO A 68 -2.90 -2.94 -2.53
N ALA A 69 -4.17 -2.57 -2.41
CA ALA A 69 -4.70 -1.37 -3.00
C ALA A 69 -5.02 -0.31 -1.93
N ALA A 70 -4.62 0.94 -2.19
CA ALA A 70 -4.84 2.04 -1.26
C ALA A 70 -6.33 2.35 -1.07
N SER A 71 -7.17 2.10 -2.10
CA SER A 71 -8.61 2.31 -2.03
C SER A 71 -9.30 1.40 -1.01
N VAL A 72 -8.77 0.19 -0.82
CA VAL A 72 -9.33 -0.84 0.05
C VAL A 72 -8.74 -0.74 1.47
N ALA A 73 -7.59 -0.08 1.64
CA ALA A 73 -6.91 0.07 2.93
C ALA A 73 -7.83 0.60 4.05
N LEU A 74 -8.59 1.67 3.77
CA LEU A 74 -9.53 2.26 4.74
C LEU A 74 -10.68 1.30 5.11
N ILE A 75 -11.12 0.48 4.16
CA ILE A 75 -12.16 -0.53 4.39
C ILE A 75 -11.63 -1.62 5.30
N ILE A 76 -10.41 -2.11 5.03
CA ILE A 76 -9.73 -3.10 5.86
C ILE A 76 -9.55 -2.55 7.28
N PHE A 77 -9.10 -1.30 7.40
CA PHE A 77 -8.97 -0.65 8.69
C PHE A 77 -10.29 -0.66 9.48
N THR A 78 -11.37 -0.18 8.85
CA THR A 78 -12.70 -0.15 9.47
C THR A 78 -13.21 -1.56 9.78
N ALA A 79 -12.89 -2.54 8.93
CA ALA A 79 -13.27 -3.93 9.11
C ALA A 79 -12.58 -4.58 10.31
N ILE A 80 -11.29 -4.29 10.54
CA ILE A 80 -10.57 -4.76 11.73
C ILE A 80 -11.26 -4.25 13.00
N GLN A 81 -11.62 -2.97 13.03
CA GLN A 81 -12.33 -2.37 14.17
C GLN A 81 -13.74 -2.95 14.37
N THR A 82 -14.44 -3.24 13.28
CA THR A 82 -15.82 -3.76 13.32
C THR A 82 -15.86 -5.24 13.71
N LEU A 83 -14.96 -6.06 13.17
CA LEU A 83 -14.91 -7.50 13.40
C LEU A 83 -14.05 -7.89 14.61
N GLY A 84 -13.26 -6.95 15.14
CA GLY A 84 -12.45 -7.11 16.34
C GLY A 84 -11.09 -7.78 16.15
N SER A 85 -10.80 -8.35 14.98
CA SER A 85 -9.51 -8.96 14.67
C SER A 85 -9.21 -8.95 13.17
N PHE A 86 -7.92 -9.01 12.81
CA PHE A 86 -7.51 -9.14 11.41
C PHE A 86 -7.85 -10.53 10.84
N GLU A 87 -7.77 -11.56 11.66
CA GLU A 87 -8.13 -12.94 11.32
C GLU A 87 -9.61 -13.06 10.90
N ALA A 88 -10.50 -12.29 11.54
CA ALA A 88 -11.90 -12.21 11.12
C ALA A 88 -12.06 -11.48 9.77
N VAL A 89 -11.25 -10.45 9.52
CA VAL A 89 -11.23 -9.74 8.21
C VAL A 89 -10.76 -10.67 7.10
N LEU A 90 -9.82 -11.58 7.35
CA LEU A 90 -9.39 -12.57 6.35
C LEU A 90 -10.56 -13.44 5.86
N VAL A 91 -11.53 -13.77 6.73
CA VAL A 91 -12.76 -14.46 6.32
C VAL A 91 -13.59 -13.59 5.37
N ALA A 92 -13.76 -12.30 5.67
CA ALA A 92 -14.45 -11.37 4.78
C ALA A 92 -13.73 -11.23 3.42
N VAL A 93 -12.40 -11.22 3.40
CA VAL A 93 -11.58 -11.18 2.18
C VAL A 93 -11.79 -12.46 1.34
N ILE A 94 -11.87 -13.64 1.98
CA ILE A 94 -12.18 -14.89 1.28
C ILE A 94 -13.55 -14.81 0.60
N PHE A 95 -14.59 -14.38 1.33
CA PHE A 95 -15.92 -14.20 0.75
C PHE A 95 -15.95 -13.14 -0.34
N ALA A 96 -15.19 -12.05 -0.19
CA ALA A 96 -15.04 -11.03 -1.22
C ALA A 96 -14.46 -11.63 -2.51
N GLY A 97 -13.39 -12.43 -2.40
CA GLY A 97 -12.78 -13.12 -3.53
C GLY A 97 -13.74 -14.12 -4.21
N LEU A 98 -14.50 -14.89 -3.42
CA LEU A 98 -15.53 -15.79 -3.97
C LEU A 98 -16.63 -15.02 -4.72
N LEU A 99 -17.08 -13.89 -4.18
CA LEU A 99 -18.02 -13.00 -4.86
C LEU A 99 -17.43 -12.45 -6.16
N GLN A 100 -16.17 -12.02 -6.17
CA GLN A 100 -15.51 -11.53 -7.38
C GLN A 100 -15.39 -12.61 -8.46
N ILE A 101 -15.05 -13.84 -8.08
CA ILE A 101 -15.01 -14.99 -8.99
C ILE A 101 -16.41 -15.24 -9.58
N ALA A 102 -17.45 -15.24 -8.74
CA ALA A 102 -18.83 -15.42 -9.20
C ALA A 102 -19.26 -14.30 -10.17
N LEU A 103 -18.97 -13.04 -9.84
CA LEU A 103 -19.24 -11.88 -10.71
C LEU A 103 -18.47 -11.97 -12.03
N GLY A 104 -17.23 -12.48 -12.01
CA GLY A 104 -16.43 -12.75 -13.20
C GLY A 104 -17.10 -13.76 -14.14
N TYR A 105 -17.59 -14.88 -13.60
CA TYR A 105 -18.35 -15.87 -14.38
C TYR A 105 -19.65 -15.30 -14.95
N LEU A 106 -20.33 -14.44 -14.19
CA LEU A 106 -21.54 -13.74 -14.62
C LEU A 106 -21.27 -12.60 -15.62
N LYS A 107 -19.99 -12.32 -15.94
CA LYS A 107 -19.57 -11.21 -16.81
C LYS A 107 -20.07 -9.85 -16.33
N ALA A 108 -20.21 -9.69 -15.01
CA ALA A 108 -20.66 -8.46 -14.38
C ALA A 108 -19.66 -7.30 -14.50
N GLY A 109 -18.42 -7.56 -14.97
CA GLY A 109 -17.43 -6.53 -15.26
C GLY A 109 -17.88 -5.50 -16.31
N THR A 110 -18.88 -5.83 -17.13
CA THR A 110 -19.52 -4.88 -18.07
C THR A 110 -20.15 -3.67 -17.38
N VAL A 111 -20.49 -3.79 -16.08
CA VAL A 111 -21.03 -2.68 -15.29
C VAL A 111 -20.05 -1.50 -15.21
N ALA A 112 -18.73 -1.75 -15.29
CA ALA A 112 -17.72 -0.69 -15.28
C ALA A 112 -17.91 0.34 -16.40
N TYR A 113 -18.46 -0.06 -17.57
CA TYR A 113 -18.69 0.85 -18.69
C TYR A 113 -19.80 1.88 -18.45
N PHE A 114 -20.66 1.67 -17.45
CA PHE A 114 -21.74 2.60 -17.12
C PHE A 114 -21.32 3.67 -16.11
N PHE A 115 -20.11 3.60 -15.57
CA PHE A 115 -19.61 4.58 -14.63
C PHE A 115 -19.15 5.87 -15.33
N PRO A 116 -19.72 7.05 -14.98
CA PRO A 116 -19.29 8.30 -15.60
C PRO A 116 -17.84 8.61 -15.27
N ASN A 117 -17.07 9.07 -16.26
CA ASN A 117 -15.68 9.53 -16.08
C ASN A 117 -15.54 10.57 -14.97
N ALA A 118 -16.55 11.43 -14.78
CA ALA A 118 -16.57 12.41 -13.70
C ALA A 118 -16.57 11.76 -12.31
N MET A 119 -17.30 10.65 -12.14
CA MET A 119 -17.35 9.91 -10.88
C MET A 119 -16.00 9.24 -10.58
N ILE A 120 -15.38 8.62 -11.58
CA ILE A 120 -14.06 7.97 -11.46
C ILE A 120 -13.01 8.98 -10.98
N LYS A 121 -12.95 10.15 -11.65
CA LYS A 121 -12.05 11.24 -11.25
C LYS A 121 -12.33 11.73 -9.83
N GLY A 122 -13.61 11.81 -9.44
CA GLY A 122 -14.01 12.16 -8.08
C GLY A 122 -13.51 11.17 -7.02
N ILE A 123 -13.65 9.86 -7.28
CA ILE A 123 -13.17 8.80 -6.37
C ILE A 123 -11.64 8.87 -6.24
N LEU A 124 -10.91 8.93 -7.36
CA LEU A 124 -9.45 9.00 -7.35
C LEU A 124 -8.94 10.28 -6.66
N ALA A 125 -9.58 11.43 -6.90
CA ALA A 125 -9.24 12.69 -6.24
C ALA A 125 -9.50 12.63 -4.73
N SER A 126 -10.60 12.00 -4.30
CA SER A 126 -10.93 11.79 -2.89
C SER A 126 -9.89 10.91 -2.19
N ILE A 127 -9.55 9.75 -2.79
CA ILE A 127 -8.53 8.84 -2.26
C ILE A 127 -7.17 9.56 -2.17
N GLY A 128 -6.77 10.24 -3.24
CA GLY A 128 -5.51 11.01 -3.26
C GLY A 128 -5.47 12.08 -2.18
N LEU A 129 -6.56 12.83 -1.99
CA LEU A 129 -6.65 13.85 -0.95
C LEU A 129 -6.57 13.25 0.46
N ILE A 130 -7.28 12.14 0.71
CA ILE A 130 -7.23 11.43 1.99
C ILE A 130 -5.80 10.96 2.28
N LEU A 131 -5.13 10.33 1.31
CA LEU A 131 -3.74 9.89 1.45
C LEU A 131 -2.81 11.07 1.76
N ILE A 132 -2.92 12.19 1.03
CA ILE A 132 -2.10 13.39 1.30
C ILE A 132 -2.33 13.88 2.72
N LEU A 133 -3.60 14.09 3.12
CA LEU A 133 -3.94 14.58 4.45
C LEU A 133 -3.40 13.66 5.55
N LYS A 134 -3.46 12.35 5.33
CA LYS A 134 -2.96 11.37 6.28
C LYS A 134 -1.44 11.29 6.34
N GLN A 135 -0.72 11.53 5.24
CA GLN A 135 0.74 11.51 5.22
C GLN A 135 1.40 12.79 5.77
N ILE A 136 0.69 13.93 5.78
CA ILE A 136 1.26 15.20 6.26
C ILE A 136 1.77 15.12 7.71
N PRO A 137 1.04 14.61 8.72
CA PRO A 137 1.58 14.47 10.07
C PRO A 137 2.86 13.63 10.17
N HIS A 138 2.99 12.56 9.37
CA HIS A 138 4.21 11.76 9.31
C HIS A 138 5.37 12.51 8.66
N ALA A 139 5.08 13.29 7.61
CA ALA A 139 6.08 14.12 6.92
C ALA A 139 6.77 15.12 7.87
N PHE A 140 6.04 15.60 8.87
CA PHE A 140 6.55 16.51 9.90
C PHE A 140 6.95 15.80 11.21
N GLY A 141 6.85 14.47 11.27
CA GLY A 141 7.27 13.66 12.41
C GLY A 141 6.47 13.89 13.70
N VAL A 142 5.19 14.24 13.59
CA VAL A 142 4.30 14.37 14.76
C VAL A 142 4.23 13.04 15.53
N ALA A 143 4.40 13.09 16.84
CA ALA A 143 4.47 11.89 17.68
C ALA A 143 3.15 11.11 17.62
N GLY A 144 3.22 9.79 17.43
CA GLY A 144 2.03 8.93 17.32
C GLY A 144 1.17 9.19 16.07
N ALA A 145 1.65 9.96 15.08
CA ALA A 145 1.01 10.05 13.77
C ALA A 145 0.86 8.66 13.13
N PHE A 146 1.83 7.76 13.39
CA PHE A 146 1.85 6.38 12.93
C PHE A 146 0.67 5.53 13.41
N GLU A 147 0.16 5.80 14.61
CA GLU A 147 -0.95 5.05 15.22
C GLU A 147 -2.31 5.73 14.96
N ARG A 148 -2.33 6.96 14.42
CA ARG A 148 -3.53 7.82 14.34
C ARG A 148 -3.97 8.15 12.92
N VAL A 149 -3.57 7.34 11.96
CA VAL A 149 -4.04 7.38 10.56
C VAL A 149 -5.50 6.93 10.41
N GLU A 150 -6.01 6.32 11.47
CA GLU A 150 -7.02 5.28 11.51
C GLU A 150 -8.45 5.74 11.17
N SER A 151 -8.84 6.98 11.49
CA SER A 151 -10.18 7.49 11.15
C SER A 151 -10.20 9.00 10.98
N PHE A 152 -11.24 9.57 10.36
CA PHE A 152 -11.39 11.03 10.31
C PHE A 152 -11.62 11.62 11.71
N GLN A 153 -12.23 10.86 12.60
CA GLN A 153 -12.40 11.15 14.02
C GLN A 153 -11.72 10.06 14.83
N ASN A 154 -10.70 10.44 15.59
CA ASN A 154 -9.96 9.57 16.47
C ASN A 154 -10.74 9.34 17.77
N TYR A 155 -10.44 8.23 18.46
CA TYR A 155 -11.08 7.85 19.74
C TYR A 155 -10.82 8.85 20.87
N ASP A 156 -9.76 9.67 20.78
CA ASP A 156 -9.42 10.74 21.71
C ASP A 156 -10.19 12.05 21.45
N GLY A 157 -11.14 12.05 20.50
CA GLY A 157 -11.94 13.22 20.11
C GLY A 157 -11.20 14.18 19.18
N THR A 158 -9.96 13.88 18.79
CA THR A 158 -9.25 14.65 17.76
C THR A 158 -9.71 14.21 16.37
N ASN A 159 -9.50 15.05 15.38
CA ASN A 159 -9.78 14.72 13.98
C ASN A 159 -8.56 15.00 13.11
N THR A 160 -8.59 14.57 11.85
CA THR A 160 -7.50 14.80 10.90
C THR A 160 -7.06 16.27 10.84
N PHE A 161 -7.98 17.24 10.98
CA PHE A 161 -7.63 18.66 10.98
C PHE A 161 -6.97 19.10 12.29
N THR A 162 -7.41 18.58 13.45
CA THR A 162 -6.77 18.83 14.74
C THR A 162 -5.34 18.28 14.76
N GLU A 163 -5.09 17.10 14.19
CA GLU A 163 -3.74 16.56 14.02
C GLU A 163 -2.89 17.45 13.10
N LEU A 164 -3.47 18.01 12.04
CA LEU A 164 -2.79 18.97 11.19
C LEU A 164 -2.37 20.23 11.96
N LEU A 165 -3.18 20.68 12.93
CA LEU A 165 -2.83 21.80 13.80
C LEU A 165 -1.74 21.44 14.82
N LYS A 166 -1.63 20.17 15.23
CA LYS A 166 -0.55 19.70 16.13
C LYS A 166 0.83 19.81 15.48
N ILE A 167 0.93 19.77 14.15
CA ILE A 167 2.18 19.97 13.41
C ILE A 167 2.89 21.25 13.82
N PHE A 168 2.13 22.33 14.07
CA PHE A 168 2.72 23.61 14.48
C PHE A 168 3.37 23.57 15.87
N LYS A 169 3.12 22.52 16.67
CA LYS A 169 3.64 22.36 18.03
C LYS A 169 4.64 21.23 18.18
N GLU A 170 4.51 20.16 17.39
CA GLU A 170 5.25 18.90 17.54
C GLU A 170 6.10 18.55 16.31
N ILE A 171 6.59 19.57 15.59
CA ILE A 171 7.41 19.36 14.40
C ILE A 171 8.76 18.72 14.73
N SER A 172 9.07 17.59 14.08
CA SER A 172 10.41 17.03 14.02
C SER A 172 11.16 17.60 12.81
N TYR A 173 12.23 18.34 13.07
CA TYR A 173 13.08 18.90 12.01
C TYR A 173 13.75 17.81 11.17
N GLY A 174 14.15 16.70 11.81
CA GLY A 174 14.72 15.53 11.13
C GLY A 174 13.79 14.93 10.08
N ALA A 175 12.57 14.58 10.50
CA ALA A 175 11.53 14.03 9.62
C ALA A 175 11.17 14.99 8.48
N THR A 176 11.10 16.30 8.79
CA THR A 176 10.79 17.34 7.80
C THR A 176 11.88 17.42 6.73
N ILE A 177 13.17 17.44 7.13
CA ILE A 177 14.30 17.49 6.19
C ILE A 177 14.34 16.24 5.31
N ILE A 178 14.17 15.06 5.91
CA ILE A 178 14.11 13.78 5.19
C ILE A 178 12.96 13.80 4.17
N THR A 179 11.80 14.32 4.55
CA THR A 179 10.65 14.42 3.65
C THR A 179 10.91 15.38 2.49
N ILE A 180 11.45 16.56 2.76
CA ILE A 180 11.79 17.54 1.71
C ILE A 180 12.83 16.95 0.76
N ALA A 181 13.88 16.31 1.27
CA ALA A 181 14.89 15.65 0.46
C ALA A 181 14.28 14.55 -0.42
N SER A 182 13.40 13.72 0.15
CA SER A 182 12.67 12.68 -0.56
C SER A 182 11.79 13.24 -1.68
N LEU A 183 11.03 14.30 -1.42
CA LEU A 183 10.21 14.97 -2.43
C LEU A 183 11.05 15.57 -3.56
N ILE A 184 12.18 16.20 -3.22
CA ILE A 184 13.12 16.73 -4.22
C ILE A 184 13.67 15.60 -5.09
N ILE A 185 14.02 14.47 -4.50
CA ILE A 185 14.47 13.28 -5.23
C ILE A 185 13.37 12.82 -6.16
N ILE A 186 12.18 12.52 -5.66
CA ILE A 186 11.07 11.96 -6.47
C ILE A 186 10.68 12.90 -7.61
N ILE A 187 10.43 14.18 -7.31
CA ILE A 187 10.01 15.18 -8.31
C ILE A 187 11.15 15.51 -9.29
N GLY A 188 12.38 15.57 -8.80
CA GLY A 188 13.56 15.84 -9.60
C GLY A 188 13.92 14.69 -10.55
N TRP A 189 13.75 13.44 -10.10
CA TRP A 189 14.19 12.23 -10.81
C TRP A 189 13.57 12.08 -12.20
N ASP A 190 12.31 12.50 -12.34
CA ASP A 190 11.55 12.36 -13.59
C ASP A 190 11.75 13.51 -14.58
N ARG A 191 12.66 14.46 -14.28
CA ARG A 191 13.01 15.50 -15.24
C ARG A 191 13.76 14.93 -16.46
N PRO A 192 13.44 15.40 -17.69
CA PRO A 192 14.07 14.90 -18.92
C PRO A 192 15.61 14.99 -18.92
N ALA A 193 16.15 16.01 -18.28
CA ALA A 193 17.60 16.24 -18.18
C ALA A 193 18.34 15.13 -17.41
N LEU A 194 17.71 14.49 -16.43
CA LEU A 194 18.31 13.38 -15.66
C LEU A 194 18.06 12.04 -16.34
N LYS A 195 16.89 11.86 -16.96
CA LYS A 195 16.54 10.65 -17.74
C LYS A 195 17.43 10.43 -18.96
N ARG A 196 18.33 11.35 -19.33
CA ARG A 196 19.38 11.08 -20.33
C ARG A 196 20.34 9.98 -19.88
N PHE A 197 20.56 9.84 -18.57
CA PHE A 197 21.45 8.85 -18.00
C PHE A 197 20.71 7.54 -17.74
N THR A 198 21.33 6.42 -18.10
CA THR A 198 20.76 5.06 -17.93
C THR A 198 20.33 4.78 -16.49
N PHE A 199 21.10 5.24 -15.50
CA PHE A 199 20.78 5.06 -14.09
C PHE A 199 19.39 5.59 -13.71
N PHE A 200 19.04 6.82 -14.10
CA PHE A 200 17.74 7.44 -13.76
C PHE A 200 16.56 6.84 -14.54
N LYS A 201 16.82 6.10 -15.62
CA LYS A 201 15.79 5.35 -16.35
C LYS A 201 15.39 4.06 -15.63
N PHE A 202 16.38 3.34 -15.09
CA PHE A 202 16.17 2.01 -14.53
C PHE A 202 16.03 2.00 -13.01
N PHE A 203 16.71 2.92 -12.30
CA PHE A 203 16.64 2.95 -10.85
C PHE A 203 15.37 3.70 -10.39
N PRO A 204 14.51 3.08 -9.56
CA PRO A 204 13.28 3.73 -9.08
C PRO A 204 13.55 4.97 -8.23
N SER A 205 12.81 6.04 -8.50
CA SER A 205 12.91 7.30 -7.73
C SER A 205 12.52 7.12 -6.25
N ALA A 206 11.46 6.34 -5.99
CA ALA A 206 11.01 6.01 -4.65
C ALA A 206 12.08 5.25 -3.84
N LEU A 207 12.76 4.28 -4.46
CA LEU A 207 13.84 3.55 -3.81
C LEU A 207 15.04 4.46 -3.53
N ALA A 208 15.38 5.37 -4.45
CA ALA A 208 16.43 6.35 -4.22
C ALA A 208 16.11 7.26 -3.03
N ALA A 209 14.86 7.71 -2.93
CA ALA A 209 14.41 8.51 -1.79
C ALA A 209 14.56 7.74 -0.47
N VAL A 210 14.18 6.46 -0.42
CA VAL A 210 14.35 5.60 0.77
C VAL A 210 15.83 5.46 1.14
N VAL A 211 16.69 5.13 0.17
CA VAL A 211 18.13 4.95 0.40
C VAL A 211 18.76 6.24 0.94
N ILE A 212 18.48 7.39 0.33
CA ILE A 212 18.99 8.67 0.82
C ILE A 212 18.43 9.01 2.20
N SER A 213 17.16 8.69 2.47
CA SER A 213 16.55 8.90 3.79
C SER A 213 17.24 8.08 4.88
N ILE A 214 17.62 6.83 4.59
CA ILE A 214 18.38 5.98 5.50
C ILE A 214 19.74 6.62 5.79
N PHE A 215 20.47 7.05 4.75
CA PHE A 215 21.78 7.70 4.93
C PHE A 215 21.68 9.01 5.71
N LEU A 216 20.65 9.83 5.45
CA LEU A 216 20.42 11.06 6.20
C LEU A 216 20.12 10.77 7.68
N ASN A 217 19.28 9.77 7.95
CA ASN A 217 18.96 9.40 9.34
C ASN A 217 20.19 8.86 10.08
N GLU A 218 21.01 8.00 9.45
CA GLU A 218 22.26 7.53 10.04
C GLU A 218 23.27 8.66 10.25
N PHE A 219 23.34 9.63 9.33
CA PHE A 219 24.13 10.83 9.52
C PHE A 219 23.65 11.65 10.72
N PHE A 220 22.33 11.84 10.89
CA PHE A 220 21.77 12.54 12.04
C PHE A 220 22.10 11.81 13.36
N LYS A 221 21.96 10.49 13.43
CA LYS A 221 22.32 9.72 14.63
C LYS A 221 23.77 9.97 15.08
N PHE A 222 24.70 10.15 14.15
CA PHE A 222 26.11 10.32 14.48
C PHE A 222 26.49 11.79 14.77
N TYR A 223 25.97 12.75 13.99
CA TYR A 223 26.41 14.15 14.04
C TYR A 223 25.39 15.12 14.64
N LEU A 224 24.10 14.83 14.55
CA LEU A 224 22.99 15.69 14.99
C LEU A 224 21.88 14.84 15.66
N PRO A 225 22.11 14.27 16.85
CA PRO A 225 21.20 13.28 17.44
C PRO A 225 19.77 13.79 17.62
N ASP A 226 19.58 15.08 17.90
CA ASP A 226 18.26 15.72 18.05
C ASP A 226 17.42 15.70 16.74
N PHE A 227 18.06 15.43 15.60
CA PHE A 227 17.43 15.36 14.27
C PHE A 227 17.23 13.91 13.83
N ALA A 228 17.75 12.94 14.57
CA ALA A 228 17.53 11.53 14.24
C ALA A 228 16.05 11.17 14.42
N LEU A 229 15.56 10.26 13.57
CA LEU A 229 14.20 9.75 13.70
C LEU A 229 14.08 8.85 14.92
N ASP A 230 13.00 9.06 15.68
CA ASP A 230 12.62 8.18 16.78
C ASP A 230 12.13 6.83 16.26
N SER A 231 12.15 5.81 17.12
CA SER A 231 11.66 4.46 16.78
C SER A 231 10.18 4.44 16.40
N SER A 232 9.39 5.39 16.91
CA SER A 232 7.98 5.58 16.56
C SER A 232 7.78 6.20 15.17
N GLN A 233 8.83 6.79 14.59
CA GLN A 233 8.83 7.39 13.25
C GLN A 233 9.36 6.44 12.18
N LEU A 234 9.81 5.24 12.58
CA LEU A 234 10.35 4.20 11.70
C LEU A 234 9.34 3.06 11.53
N VAL A 235 9.39 2.41 10.36
CA VAL A 235 8.62 1.20 10.12
C VAL A 235 9.32 0.02 10.79
N ASN A 236 8.79 -0.42 11.92
CA ASN A 236 9.33 -1.54 12.68
C ASN A 236 8.77 -2.86 12.13
N LEU A 237 9.58 -3.56 11.34
CA LEU A 237 9.24 -4.90 10.89
C LEU A 237 9.58 -5.90 12.00
N PRO A 238 8.68 -6.85 12.30
CA PRO A 238 9.02 -7.92 13.21
C PRO A 238 10.12 -8.77 12.56
N VAL A 239 11.21 -8.98 13.29
CA VAL A 239 12.33 -9.84 12.87
C VAL A 239 12.21 -11.15 13.63
N ALA A 240 12.23 -12.26 12.91
CA ALA A 240 12.18 -13.58 13.52
C ALA A 240 13.60 -14.06 13.81
N ASP A 241 13.88 -14.43 15.05
CA ASP A 241 15.18 -15.00 15.44
C ASP A 241 15.24 -16.52 15.17
N SER A 242 14.08 -17.13 14.88
CA SER A 242 13.95 -18.55 14.54
C SER A 242 12.92 -18.81 13.45
N ILE A 243 13.02 -19.98 12.80
CA ILE A 243 12.05 -20.44 11.79
C ILE A 243 10.64 -20.59 12.40
N GLY A 244 10.55 -20.93 13.69
CA GLY A 244 9.26 -21.03 14.39
C GLY A 244 8.58 -19.67 14.58
N GLU A 245 9.34 -18.63 14.92
CA GLU A 245 8.80 -17.26 15.00
C GLU A 245 8.41 -16.70 13.65
N PHE A 246 9.14 -17.04 12.59
CA PHE A 246 8.78 -16.66 11.23
C PHE A 246 7.41 -17.22 10.83
N ALA A 247 7.08 -18.44 11.27
CA ALA A 247 5.76 -19.02 11.02
C ALA A 247 4.63 -18.23 11.70
N ASN A 248 4.89 -17.56 12.83
CA ASN A 248 3.90 -16.74 13.52
C ASN A 248 3.53 -15.45 12.78
N PHE A 249 4.30 -15.03 11.76
CA PHE A 249 3.93 -13.91 10.90
C PHE A 249 2.78 -14.25 9.95
N PHE A 250 2.49 -15.54 9.75
CA PHE A 250 1.36 -15.99 8.96
C PHE A 250 0.13 -16.09 9.84
N GLN A 251 -0.80 -15.16 9.65
CA GLN A 251 -2.12 -15.20 10.26
C GLN A 251 -3.10 -15.93 9.35
N PHE A 252 -3.95 -16.76 9.96
CA PHE A 252 -4.94 -17.56 9.25
C PHE A 252 -6.35 -17.06 9.58
N PRO A 253 -7.33 -17.25 8.67
CA PRO A 253 -8.70 -16.81 8.88
C PRO A 253 -9.35 -17.50 10.08
N ASP A 254 -10.03 -16.72 10.93
CA ASP A 254 -10.83 -17.24 12.04
C ASP A 254 -12.27 -17.50 11.59
N PHE A 255 -12.56 -18.74 11.19
CA PHE A 255 -13.90 -19.12 10.73
C PHE A 255 -14.98 -19.16 11.83
N SER A 256 -14.63 -18.89 13.09
CA SER A 256 -15.63 -18.76 14.16
C SER A 256 -16.61 -17.61 13.88
N VAL A 257 -16.18 -16.58 13.15
CA VAL A 257 -16.98 -15.38 12.83
C VAL A 257 -17.95 -15.55 11.66
N ILE A 258 -18.05 -16.74 11.03
CA ILE A 258 -18.94 -16.99 9.88
C ILE A 258 -20.41 -16.64 10.20
N GLY A 259 -20.83 -16.75 11.46
CA GLY A 259 -22.18 -16.39 11.89
C GLY A 259 -22.45 -14.89 11.98
N ASN A 260 -21.41 -14.05 11.92
CA ASN A 260 -21.54 -12.60 12.00
C ASN A 260 -21.94 -12.01 10.63
N VAL A 261 -23.06 -11.28 10.59
CA VAL A 261 -23.58 -10.62 9.39
C VAL A 261 -22.63 -9.55 8.86
N ASP A 262 -21.87 -8.89 9.74
CA ASP A 262 -20.94 -7.82 9.36
C ASP A 262 -19.84 -8.33 8.43
N VAL A 263 -19.43 -9.61 8.57
CA VAL A 263 -18.44 -10.25 7.70
C VAL A 263 -18.88 -10.19 6.24
N TYR A 264 -20.16 -10.47 5.95
CA TYR A 264 -20.69 -10.48 4.59
C TYR A 264 -20.88 -9.07 4.04
N THR A 265 -21.29 -8.11 4.89
CA THR A 265 -21.44 -6.69 4.50
C THR A 265 -20.08 -6.09 4.14
N ILE A 266 -19.05 -6.40 4.92
CA ILE A 266 -17.67 -6.01 4.64
C ILE A 266 -17.17 -6.72 3.38
N ALA A 267 -17.38 -8.03 3.25
CA ALA A 267 -16.98 -8.80 2.07
C ALA A 267 -17.58 -8.22 0.78
N LEU A 268 -18.86 -7.85 0.79
CA LEU A 268 -19.52 -7.20 -0.34
C LEU A 268 -18.87 -5.85 -0.68
N SER A 269 -18.54 -5.06 0.35
CA SER A 269 -17.90 -3.74 0.18
C SER A 269 -16.50 -3.87 -0.42
N ILE A 270 -15.69 -4.80 0.10
CA ILE A 270 -14.36 -5.13 -0.44
C ILE A 270 -14.48 -5.59 -1.88
N ALA A 271 -15.37 -6.57 -2.16
CA ALA A 271 -15.55 -7.11 -3.50
C ALA A 271 -15.94 -6.03 -4.52
N PHE A 272 -16.86 -5.13 -4.15
CA PHE A 272 -17.31 -4.08 -5.04
C PHE A 272 -16.21 -3.05 -5.33
N ILE A 273 -15.57 -2.51 -4.30
CA ILE A 273 -14.57 -1.45 -4.45
C ILE A 273 -13.31 -1.98 -5.16
N ALA A 274 -12.83 -3.17 -4.77
CA ALA A 274 -11.67 -3.79 -5.42
C ALA A 274 -11.95 -4.15 -6.90
N SER A 275 -13.16 -4.63 -7.22
CA SER A 275 -13.53 -4.92 -8.62
C SER A 275 -13.61 -3.65 -9.45
N LEU A 276 -14.19 -2.58 -8.89
CA LEU A 276 -14.33 -1.30 -9.56
C LEU A 276 -12.95 -0.73 -9.85
N GLU A 277 -12.03 -0.69 -8.88
CA GLU A 277 -10.67 -0.21 -9.10
C GLU A 277 -9.95 -1.02 -10.18
N SER A 278 -10.00 -2.36 -10.09
CA SER A 278 -9.33 -3.23 -11.06
C SER A 278 -9.87 -3.06 -12.49
N LEU A 279 -11.16 -2.78 -12.66
CA LEU A 279 -11.78 -2.56 -13.97
C LEU A 279 -11.50 -1.17 -14.54
N LEU A 280 -11.17 -0.20 -13.68
CA LEU A 280 -10.83 1.18 -14.10
C LEU A 280 -9.33 1.39 -14.30
N SER A 281 -8.50 0.53 -13.72
CA SER A 281 -7.05 0.54 -13.91
C SER A 281 -6.59 -0.17 -15.20
N THR A 282 -7.49 -0.89 -15.87
CA THR A 282 -7.30 -1.57 -17.16
C THR A 282 -7.84 -0.76 -18.31
#